data_AF-A0A9D7NC15-F1
#
_entry.id   AF-A0A9D7NC15-F1
#
_cell.length_a   1.000
_cell.length_b   1.000
_cell.length_c   1.000
_cell.angle_alpha   90.00
_cell.angle_beta   90.00
_cell.angle_gamma   90.00
#
_symmetry.space_group_name_H-M   'P 1'
#
loop_
_entity.id
_entity.type
_entity.pdbx_description
1 polymer ?
#
loop_
_entity_poly.entity_id
_entity_poly.type
_entity_poly.pdbx_seq_one_letter_code
_entity_poly.pdbx_strand_id
1 'polypeptide(L)'
;MRALLSPFVTVVTAICMQPCVEAQIVVDPSGGGHYRRLQEAIDAAVDGATILVRGGTYPAAWVSNKSLTIAGDPAFSVFTDSGISPNAQQAAFELRGGGSERFTLIGCTTSGQWGVQYIIGGPGIRSYGYARLHLINCTISAPTVVGGTGGPYLYGVSAIVSGQGSQILVESSTITATHGDTDCRYVHSTSPHWVPDGLPGIDAAGCEVTVISSAVTGGWGNTWCLNWWGFGQPPPLTGPCPCAGIGGHGGAGIIADSVVEVSSGLSGIRGGSGGSVSAYDASIQRSYSFGQQPDGPAWIAASYHQIPSGVSSATRWHLGSTFLVTTPGNAPGILLFGDLARVVEWPFGLSWIDIASGRFFIVPTVGAIQVPVPNDALFLGVTIVAQSLDQSILLRAPMVRVIEP
;
A
#
# COMPACT_ATOMS: atom_id res chain seq x y z
N MET A 1 21.27 65.00 35.54
CA MET A 1 21.07 63.75 34.76
C MET A 1 19.75 63.13 35.21
N ARG A 2 18.69 63.22 34.39
CA ARG A 2 17.39 62.62 34.66
C ARG A 2 17.34 61.26 33.96
N ALA A 3 17.24 60.18 34.72
CA ALA A 3 17.08 58.83 34.21
C ALA A 3 15.61 58.59 33.87
N LEU A 4 15.34 58.27 32.59
CA LEU A 4 14.05 57.85 32.07
C LEU A 4 13.92 56.33 32.29
N LEU A 5 12.99 55.92 33.15
CA LEU A 5 12.56 54.53 33.32
C LEU A 5 11.47 54.24 32.28
N SER A 6 11.76 53.35 31.33
CA SER A 6 10.81 52.84 30.34
C SER A 6 9.99 51.70 30.96
N PRO A 7 8.65 51.71 30.88
CA PRO A 7 7.86 50.56 31.30
C PRO A 7 7.93 49.46 30.23
N PHE A 8 8.49 48.31 30.61
CA PHE A 8 8.35 47.05 29.87
C PHE A 8 6.87 46.63 29.93
N VAL A 9 6.15 46.80 28.82
CA VAL A 9 4.81 46.24 28.64
C VAL A 9 5.00 44.78 28.21
N THR A 10 4.92 43.87 29.19
CA THR A 10 4.86 42.44 28.94
C THR A 10 3.49 42.11 28.35
N VAL A 11 3.39 42.02 27.03
CA VAL A 11 2.22 41.49 26.33
C VAL A 11 2.23 39.97 26.52
N VAL A 12 1.51 39.49 27.54
CA VAL A 12 1.19 38.07 27.70
C VAL A 12 0.15 37.74 26.63
N THR A 13 0.62 37.24 25.49
CA THR A 13 -0.25 36.69 24.45
C THR A 13 -0.75 35.35 24.96
N ALA A 14 -1.94 35.35 25.57
CA ALA A 14 -2.66 34.12 25.85
C ALA A 14 -3.05 33.49 24.51
N ILE A 15 -2.25 32.56 24.02
CA ILE A 15 -2.63 31.65 22.94
C ILE A 15 -3.74 30.78 23.55
N CYS A 16 -4.99 31.18 23.33
CA CYS A 16 -6.15 30.34 23.60
C CYS A 16 -6.01 29.09 22.73
N MET A 17 -5.37 28.04 23.29
CA MET A 17 -5.47 26.68 22.79
C MET A 17 -6.89 26.20 23.08
N GLN A 18 -7.87 26.74 22.35
CA GLN A 18 -9.18 26.11 22.32
C GLN A 18 -8.96 24.73 21.69
N PRO A 19 -9.39 23.64 22.34
CA PRO A 19 -9.47 22.36 21.66
C PRO A 19 -10.43 22.58 20.50
N CYS A 20 -9.87 22.71 19.30
CA CYS A 20 -10.63 22.57 18.08
C CYS A 20 -11.09 21.11 18.10
N VAL A 21 -12.26 20.87 18.71
CA VAL A 21 -13.00 19.64 18.46
C VAL A 21 -13.38 19.76 17.01
N GLU A 22 -12.51 19.23 16.15
CA GLU A 22 -12.69 19.29 14.72
C GLU A 22 -14.02 18.60 14.42
N ALA A 23 -14.94 19.37 13.83
CA ALA A 23 -16.28 18.89 13.56
C ALA A 23 -16.17 17.68 12.61
N GLN A 24 -16.51 16.50 13.12
CA GLN A 24 -16.51 15.27 12.34
C GLN A 24 -17.50 15.41 11.18
N ILE A 25 -17.00 15.36 9.94
CA ILE A 25 -17.85 15.35 8.75
C ILE A 25 -18.40 13.92 8.59
N VAL A 26 -19.68 13.79 8.22
CA VAL A 26 -20.35 12.49 8.14
C VAL A 26 -20.96 12.37 6.75
N VAL A 27 -20.62 11.30 6.05
CA VAL A 27 -21.14 10.97 4.73
C VAL A 27 -22.07 9.78 4.86
N ASP A 28 -23.30 9.90 4.36
CA ASP A 28 -24.30 8.83 4.41
C ASP A 28 -25.12 8.85 3.11
N PRO A 29 -25.07 7.78 2.29
CA PRO A 29 -25.75 7.78 1.01
C PRO A 29 -27.28 7.77 1.17
N SER A 30 -27.80 7.38 2.34
CA SER A 30 -29.23 7.45 2.69
C SER A 30 -29.68 8.83 3.15
N GLY A 31 -28.74 9.74 3.41
CA GLY A 31 -29.02 11.13 3.81
C GLY A 31 -29.09 11.39 5.31
N GLY A 32 -28.64 10.47 6.16
CA GLY A 32 -28.51 10.68 7.61
C GLY A 32 -27.28 11.48 8.05
N GLY A 33 -26.38 11.82 7.11
CA GLY A 33 -25.13 12.56 7.35
C GLY A 33 -25.17 14.01 6.84
N HIS A 34 -24.05 14.71 7.00
CA HIS A 34 -23.83 16.06 6.49
C HIS A 34 -23.85 16.10 4.95
N TYR A 35 -23.31 15.04 4.31
CA TYR A 35 -23.25 14.89 2.86
C TYR A 35 -23.75 13.52 2.43
N ARG A 36 -24.28 13.43 1.20
CA ARG A 36 -24.63 12.15 0.57
C ARG A 36 -23.51 11.59 -0.30
N ARG A 37 -22.62 12.46 -0.80
CA ARG A 37 -21.50 12.10 -1.67
C ARG A 37 -20.17 12.30 -0.95
N LEU A 38 -19.26 11.36 -1.18
CA LEU A 38 -17.93 11.41 -0.59
C LEU A 38 -17.13 12.62 -1.06
N GLN A 39 -17.17 12.95 -2.36
CA GLN A 39 -16.43 14.09 -2.90
C GLN A 39 -16.89 15.44 -2.30
N GLU A 40 -18.19 15.64 -2.09
CA GLU A 40 -18.72 16.87 -1.49
C GLU A 40 -18.18 17.09 -0.06
N ALA A 41 -18.03 16.00 0.71
CA ALA A 41 -17.40 16.04 2.03
C ALA A 41 -15.90 16.33 1.97
N ILE A 42 -15.17 15.75 1.01
CA ILE A 42 -13.74 16.00 0.80
C ILE A 42 -13.49 17.47 0.41
N ASP A 43 -14.35 18.03 -0.43
CA ASP A 43 -14.24 19.42 -0.89
C ASP A 43 -14.47 20.38 0.28
N ALA A 44 -15.45 20.09 1.14
CA ALA A 44 -15.78 20.89 2.32
C ALA A 44 -14.82 20.70 3.51
N ALA A 45 -14.11 19.57 3.55
CA ALA A 45 -13.15 19.27 4.62
C ALA A 45 -11.98 20.25 4.63
N VAL A 46 -11.60 20.71 5.81
CA VAL A 46 -10.35 21.48 6.02
C VAL A 46 -9.14 20.54 6.08
N ASP A 47 -7.94 21.11 5.98
CA ASP A 47 -6.69 20.34 6.16
C ASP A 47 -6.62 19.74 7.57
N GLY A 48 -6.36 18.43 7.66
CA GLY A 48 -6.34 17.66 8.90
C GLY A 48 -7.65 16.92 9.21
N ALA A 49 -8.73 17.21 8.49
CA ALA A 49 -10.06 16.74 8.87
C ALA A 49 -10.27 15.24 8.83
N THR A 50 -11.17 14.79 9.71
CA THR A 50 -11.70 13.43 9.72
C THR A 50 -13.11 13.37 9.13
N ILE A 51 -13.26 12.52 8.12
CA ILE A 51 -14.53 12.21 7.45
C ILE A 51 -14.95 10.81 7.84
N LEU A 52 -16.08 10.71 8.56
CA LEU A 52 -16.76 9.44 8.85
C LEU A 52 -17.68 9.08 7.68
N VAL A 53 -17.53 7.89 7.13
CA VAL A 53 -18.29 7.41 5.98
C VAL A 53 -19.15 6.23 6.41
N ARG A 54 -20.47 6.35 6.27
CA ARG A 54 -21.39 5.24 6.52
C ARG A 54 -21.24 4.19 5.42
N GLY A 55 -21.53 2.94 5.78
CA GLY A 55 -21.49 1.82 4.84
C GLY A 55 -22.32 2.11 3.58
N GLY A 56 -21.72 1.88 2.42
CA GLY A 56 -22.32 2.17 1.12
C GLY A 56 -21.28 2.08 0.00
N THR A 57 -21.74 2.29 -1.24
CA THR A 57 -20.87 2.36 -2.42
C THR A 57 -20.84 3.78 -2.96
N TYR A 58 -19.64 4.30 -3.12
CA TYR A 58 -19.39 5.68 -3.55
C TYR A 58 -18.62 5.70 -4.87
N PRO A 59 -18.82 6.72 -5.71
CA PRO A 59 -17.97 6.96 -6.87
C PRO A 59 -16.52 7.26 -6.46
N ALA A 60 -15.60 7.09 -7.42
CA ALA A 60 -14.21 7.54 -7.30
C ALA A 60 -14.10 8.99 -6.79
N ALA A 61 -13.05 9.24 -6.00
CA ALA A 61 -12.82 10.53 -5.36
C ALA A 61 -11.37 10.98 -5.54
N TRP A 62 -11.15 12.29 -5.47
CA TRP A 62 -9.81 12.87 -5.46
C TRP A 62 -9.61 13.79 -4.27
N VAL A 63 -8.38 13.81 -3.76
CA VAL A 63 -7.93 14.68 -2.68
C VAL A 63 -6.75 15.50 -3.19
N SER A 64 -6.76 16.80 -2.92
CA SER A 64 -5.69 17.69 -3.39
C SER A 64 -5.26 18.67 -2.32
N ASN A 65 -3.95 18.75 -2.07
CA ASN A 65 -3.28 19.71 -1.19
C ASN A 65 -3.92 19.81 0.21
N LYS A 66 -4.31 18.66 0.77
CA LYS A 66 -4.79 18.56 2.16
C LYS A 66 -4.53 17.18 2.74
N SER A 67 -4.21 17.15 4.01
CA SER A 67 -4.18 15.97 4.86
C SER A 67 -5.60 15.61 5.27
N LEU A 68 -5.95 14.33 5.22
CA LEU A 68 -7.28 13.85 5.60
C LEU A 68 -7.21 12.47 6.22
N THR A 69 -8.17 12.20 7.10
CA THR A 69 -8.53 10.84 7.54
C THR A 69 -9.94 10.52 7.04
N ILE A 70 -10.08 9.42 6.29
CA ILE A 70 -11.39 8.92 5.86
C ILE A 70 -11.61 7.55 6.52
N ALA A 71 -12.65 7.43 7.34
CA ALA A 71 -12.92 6.24 8.13
C ALA A 71 -14.33 5.70 7.88
N GLY A 72 -14.42 4.41 7.56
CA GLY A 72 -15.70 3.69 7.43
C GLY A 72 -16.27 3.25 8.78
N ASP A 73 -17.57 3.49 8.99
CA ASP A 73 -18.34 2.93 10.12
C ASP A 73 -19.81 2.60 9.71
N PRO A 74 -20.11 1.36 9.27
CA PRO A 74 -19.17 0.26 8.98
C PRO A 74 -18.34 0.53 7.71
N ALA A 75 -17.48 -0.42 7.33
CA ALA A 75 -16.67 -0.32 6.12
C ALA A 75 -17.49 0.07 4.86
N PHE A 76 -16.90 0.90 4.00
CA PHE A 76 -17.52 1.40 2.78
C PHE A 76 -16.74 0.96 1.54
N SER A 77 -17.37 1.06 0.36
CA SER A 77 -16.70 0.79 -0.90
C SER A 77 -16.63 2.02 -1.81
N VAL A 78 -15.50 2.14 -2.52
CA VAL A 78 -15.35 3.10 -3.61
C VAL A 78 -15.27 2.32 -4.92
N PHE A 79 -16.18 2.64 -5.82
CA PHE A 79 -16.32 2.01 -7.11
C PHE A 79 -15.85 2.96 -8.22
N THR A 80 -14.91 2.48 -9.02
CA THR A 80 -14.49 3.17 -10.25
C THR A 80 -15.41 2.72 -11.38
N ASP A 81 -16.28 3.62 -11.82
CA ASP A 81 -17.08 3.36 -13.01
C ASP A 81 -16.16 3.26 -14.23
N SER A 82 -16.41 2.24 -15.05
CA SER A 82 -15.75 1.96 -16.32
C SER A 82 -16.02 3.01 -17.40
N GLY A 83 -16.53 4.19 -17.02
CA GLY A 83 -17.17 5.19 -17.87
C GLY A 83 -16.58 5.13 -19.25
N ILE A 84 -17.43 4.80 -20.26
CA ILE A 84 -17.13 4.28 -21.61
C ILE A 84 -16.15 5.16 -22.43
N SER A 85 -15.57 6.19 -21.82
CA SER A 85 -14.40 6.89 -22.32
C SER A 85 -13.26 5.88 -22.59
N PRO A 86 -12.85 5.72 -23.84
CA PRO A 86 -11.86 4.72 -24.26
C PRO A 86 -10.44 4.97 -23.73
N ASN A 87 -10.22 5.99 -22.88
CA ASN A 87 -8.88 6.56 -22.70
C ASN A 87 -8.26 6.46 -21.30
N ALA A 88 -8.98 6.08 -20.24
CA ALA A 88 -8.40 5.63 -18.95
C ALA A 88 -9.51 5.51 -17.90
N GLN A 89 -9.48 4.42 -17.12
CA GLN A 89 -10.26 4.37 -15.89
C GLN A 89 -9.57 5.24 -14.82
N GLN A 90 -10.36 5.99 -14.06
CA GLN A 90 -9.85 6.77 -12.93
C GLN A 90 -9.43 5.83 -11.79
N ALA A 91 -8.48 6.26 -10.97
CA ALA A 91 -8.21 5.58 -9.71
C ALA A 91 -9.41 5.71 -8.75
N ALA A 92 -9.61 4.75 -7.84
CA ALA A 92 -10.70 4.87 -6.85
C ALA A 92 -10.44 6.06 -5.91
N PHE A 93 -9.18 6.23 -5.51
CA PHE A 93 -8.67 7.46 -4.92
C PHE A 93 -7.52 8.02 -5.73
N GLU A 94 -7.62 9.31 -6.07
CA GLU A 94 -6.52 10.08 -6.65
C GLU A 94 -6.04 11.16 -5.68
N LEU A 95 -4.81 11.03 -5.20
CA LEU A 95 -4.21 11.90 -4.19
C LEU A 95 -3.13 12.77 -4.85
N ARG A 96 -3.25 14.09 -4.73
CA ARG A 96 -2.31 15.09 -5.27
C ARG A 96 -1.85 16.06 -4.19
N GLY A 97 -0.68 15.84 -3.60
CA GLY A 97 -0.10 16.67 -2.54
C GLY A 97 1.09 17.51 -3.02
N GLY A 98 1.50 18.45 -2.17
CA GLY A 98 2.67 19.30 -2.33
C GLY A 98 3.95 18.78 -1.64
N GLY A 99 3.88 17.67 -0.91
CA GLY A 99 5.03 16.94 -0.36
C GLY A 99 5.02 16.80 1.15
N SER A 100 4.04 17.38 1.85
CA SER A 100 3.94 17.36 3.32
C SER A 100 2.66 16.71 3.85
N GLU A 101 1.69 16.48 2.97
CA GLU A 101 0.35 16.03 3.32
C GLU A 101 0.32 14.56 3.71
N ARG A 102 -0.66 14.21 4.55
CA ARG A 102 -0.87 12.84 5.05
C ARG A 102 -2.30 12.38 4.74
N PHE A 103 -2.43 11.20 4.15
CA PHE A 103 -3.73 10.61 3.88
C PHE A 103 -3.87 9.28 4.63
N THR A 104 -4.91 9.17 5.45
CA THR A 104 -5.25 7.94 6.19
C THR A 104 -6.60 7.42 5.72
N LEU A 105 -6.66 6.14 5.38
CA LEU A 105 -7.88 5.44 4.95
C LEU A 105 -8.13 4.25 5.87
N ILE A 106 -9.33 4.18 6.44
CA ILE A 106 -9.71 3.15 7.42
C ILE A 106 -10.99 2.46 6.96
N GLY A 107 -10.97 1.13 6.86
CA GLY A 107 -12.18 0.35 6.58
C GLY A 107 -12.77 0.62 5.19
N CYS A 108 -11.92 0.69 4.15
CA CYS A 108 -12.35 0.93 2.78
C CYS A 108 -12.09 -0.29 1.89
N THR A 109 -13.03 -0.57 0.97
CA THR A 109 -12.83 -1.51 -0.14
C THR A 109 -12.81 -0.74 -1.45
N THR A 110 -11.77 -0.88 -2.27
CA THR A 110 -11.80 -0.38 -3.65
C THR A 110 -12.22 -1.50 -4.59
N SER A 111 -13.11 -1.16 -5.51
CA SER A 111 -13.48 -2.04 -6.60
C SER A 111 -13.68 -1.24 -7.88
N GLY A 112 -13.75 -1.95 -8.99
CA GLY A 112 -14.00 -1.35 -10.28
C GLY A 112 -14.39 -2.42 -11.26
N GLN A 113 -15.20 -2.04 -12.23
CA GLN A 113 -15.51 -2.88 -13.37
C GLN A 113 -14.70 -2.42 -14.57
N TRP A 114 -14.22 -3.35 -15.37
CA TRP A 114 -13.66 -3.05 -16.68
C TRP A 114 -14.72 -3.15 -17.77
N GLY A 115 -14.68 -2.18 -18.69
CA GLY A 115 -15.38 -2.24 -19.97
C GLY A 115 -14.62 -3.11 -20.98
N VAL A 116 -15.32 -3.58 -22.01
CA VAL A 116 -14.88 -4.65 -22.92
C VAL A 116 -13.75 -4.30 -23.91
N GLN A 117 -13.17 -3.10 -23.91
CA GLN A 117 -12.21 -2.70 -24.98
C GLN A 117 -11.18 -1.63 -24.53
N TYR A 118 -9.88 -1.92 -24.73
CA TYR A 118 -8.73 -0.99 -24.80
C TYR A 118 -8.50 0.03 -23.68
N ILE A 119 -9.01 -0.20 -22.47
CA ILE A 119 -8.84 0.77 -21.38
C ILE A 119 -7.58 0.44 -20.58
N ILE A 120 -6.70 1.42 -20.40
CA ILE A 120 -5.67 1.38 -19.37
C ILE A 120 -6.39 1.65 -18.04
N GLY A 121 -6.52 0.63 -17.20
CA GLY A 121 -7.22 0.77 -15.92
C GLY A 121 -6.46 1.69 -14.95
N GLY A 122 -7.20 2.38 -14.10
CA GLY A 122 -6.65 3.17 -12.98
C GLY A 122 -6.42 2.26 -11.77
N PRO A 123 -5.37 2.50 -10.97
CA PRO A 123 -5.13 1.72 -9.77
C PRO A 123 -6.23 1.93 -8.73
N GLY A 124 -6.32 1.09 -7.70
CA GLY A 124 -7.20 1.36 -6.56
C GLY A 124 -6.87 2.71 -5.92
N ILE A 125 -5.59 2.99 -5.70
CA ILE A 125 -5.10 4.27 -5.22
C ILE A 125 -3.96 4.77 -6.09
N ARG A 126 -4.03 6.04 -6.50
CA ARG A 126 -2.95 6.76 -7.16
C ARG A 126 -2.53 7.94 -6.29
N SER A 127 -1.27 7.98 -5.86
CA SER A 127 -0.74 9.01 -4.98
C SER A 127 0.44 9.75 -5.61
N TYR A 128 0.40 11.08 -5.61
CA TYR A 128 1.50 11.93 -6.02
C TYR A 128 1.73 13.02 -4.99
N GLY A 129 2.99 13.19 -4.56
CA GLY A 129 3.36 14.31 -3.69
C GLY A 129 2.77 14.26 -2.28
N TYR A 130 2.26 13.13 -1.81
CA TYR A 130 1.94 12.96 -0.38
C TYR A 130 3.17 12.51 0.38
N ALA A 131 3.40 13.08 1.57
CA ALA A 131 4.46 12.60 2.46
C ALA A 131 4.13 11.20 3.01
N ARG A 132 2.85 10.93 3.27
CA ARG A 132 2.39 9.67 3.86
C ARG A 132 1.04 9.21 3.32
N LEU A 133 0.97 7.93 2.98
CA LEU A 133 -0.25 7.17 2.72
C LEU A 133 -0.37 6.07 3.78
N HIS A 134 -1.46 6.05 4.53
CA HIS A 134 -1.70 5.08 5.59
C HIS A 134 -3.02 4.35 5.38
N LEU A 135 -2.98 3.03 5.30
CA LEU A 135 -4.13 2.17 5.08
C LEU A 135 -4.33 1.26 6.28
N ILE A 136 -5.52 1.28 6.87
CA ILE A 136 -5.87 0.47 8.03
C ILE A 136 -7.13 -0.33 7.71
N ASN A 137 -7.04 -1.66 7.84
CA ASN A 137 -8.19 -2.56 7.68
C ASN A 137 -8.91 -2.37 6.32
N CYS A 138 -8.12 -2.15 5.26
CA CYS A 138 -8.59 -1.87 3.91
C CYS A 138 -8.46 -3.11 3.00
N THR A 139 -9.29 -3.17 1.96
CA THR A 139 -9.14 -4.11 0.84
C THR A 139 -8.98 -3.31 -0.44
N ILE A 140 -7.74 -3.13 -0.90
CA ILE A 140 -7.44 -2.36 -2.10
C ILE A 140 -7.19 -3.32 -3.25
N SER A 141 -8.17 -3.42 -4.14
CA SER A 141 -8.01 -4.12 -5.42
C SER A 141 -8.00 -3.09 -6.54
N ALA A 142 -7.17 -3.34 -7.55
CA ALA A 142 -7.40 -2.72 -8.83
C ALA A 142 -8.72 -3.23 -9.46
N PRO A 143 -9.29 -2.52 -10.44
CA PRO A 143 -10.51 -2.92 -11.14
C PRO A 143 -10.36 -4.24 -11.91
N THR A 144 -11.26 -5.20 -11.67
CA THR A 144 -11.17 -6.53 -12.28
C THR A 144 -11.54 -6.50 -13.76
N VAL A 145 -10.67 -7.09 -14.59
CA VAL A 145 -10.93 -7.38 -15.99
C VAL A 145 -12.04 -8.43 -16.09
N VAL A 146 -13.21 -8.05 -16.61
CA VAL A 146 -14.26 -9.02 -16.97
C VAL A 146 -14.07 -9.34 -18.46
N GLY A 147 -13.52 -10.53 -18.73
CA GLY A 147 -13.07 -10.98 -20.05
C GLY A 147 -14.08 -10.75 -21.17
N GLY A 148 -13.84 -9.71 -21.97
CA GLY A 148 -14.38 -9.59 -23.31
C GLY A 148 -13.50 -10.38 -24.26
N THR A 149 -14.04 -11.46 -24.84
CA THR A 149 -13.36 -12.28 -25.85
C THR A 149 -13.08 -11.44 -27.10
N GLY A 150 -11.85 -10.99 -27.30
CA GLY A 150 -11.40 -10.40 -28.57
C GLY A 150 -10.72 -9.03 -28.53
N GLY A 151 -10.35 -8.51 -27.36
CA GLY A 151 -9.46 -7.34 -27.26
C GLY A 151 -7.98 -7.74 -27.20
N PRO A 152 -7.08 -7.24 -28.06
CA PRO A 152 -5.68 -7.68 -28.11
C PRO A 152 -4.80 -7.18 -26.94
N TYR A 153 -5.27 -6.29 -26.05
CA TYR A 153 -4.45 -5.73 -24.97
C TYR A 153 -5.28 -5.43 -23.72
N LEU A 154 -5.21 -6.29 -22.69
CA LEU A 154 -5.66 -5.94 -21.34
C LEU A 154 -4.41 -5.98 -20.45
N TYR A 155 -3.91 -4.79 -20.13
CA TYR A 155 -2.82 -4.63 -19.19
C TYR A 155 -3.39 -4.74 -17.77
N GLY A 156 -2.75 -5.54 -16.92
CA GLY A 156 -3.04 -5.52 -15.49
C GLY A 156 -2.82 -4.11 -14.92
N VAL A 157 -3.30 -3.87 -13.71
CA VAL A 157 -3.16 -2.59 -13.00
C VAL A 157 -2.71 -2.86 -11.58
N SER A 158 -1.73 -2.10 -11.09
CA SER A 158 -1.33 -2.11 -9.68
C SER A 158 -2.48 -1.67 -8.79
N ALA A 159 -2.60 -2.24 -7.58
CA ALA A 159 -3.59 -1.78 -6.62
C ALA A 159 -3.24 -0.38 -6.09
N ILE A 160 -1.95 -0.12 -5.89
CA ILE A 160 -1.44 1.18 -5.46
C ILE A 160 -0.33 1.62 -6.41
N VAL A 161 -0.40 2.86 -6.87
CA VAL A 161 0.70 3.55 -7.56
C VAL A 161 1.05 4.81 -6.77
N SER A 162 2.31 4.98 -6.39
CA SER A 162 2.78 6.18 -5.69
C SER A 162 4.01 6.79 -6.36
N GLY A 163 4.05 8.11 -6.43
CA GLY A 163 5.25 8.87 -6.81
C GLY A 163 6.32 8.87 -5.71
N GLN A 164 7.54 9.28 -6.07
CA GLN A 164 8.72 9.23 -5.20
C GLN A 164 8.57 9.99 -3.87
N GLY A 165 9.26 9.52 -2.84
CA GLY A 165 9.42 10.19 -1.55
C GLY A 165 8.30 9.98 -0.55
N SER A 166 7.26 9.21 -0.89
CA SER A 166 6.17 8.89 0.02
C SER A 166 6.55 7.77 0.99
N GLN A 167 6.04 7.85 2.22
CA GLN A 167 5.95 6.70 3.12
C GLN A 167 4.59 6.03 2.96
N ILE A 168 4.57 4.74 2.63
CA ILE A 168 3.35 3.94 2.52
C ILE A 168 3.29 2.97 3.70
N LEU A 169 2.25 3.08 4.51
CA LEU A 169 2.01 2.22 5.65
C LEU A 169 0.73 1.42 5.42
N VAL A 170 0.83 0.11 5.48
CA VAL A 170 -0.27 -0.83 5.22
C VAL A 170 -0.47 -1.70 6.45
N GLU A 171 -1.59 -1.52 7.15
CA GLU A 171 -1.91 -2.22 8.39
C GLU A 171 -3.20 -3.04 8.26
N SER A 172 -3.14 -4.31 8.66
CA SER A 172 -4.28 -5.24 8.67
C SER A 172 -5.09 -5.22 7.36
N SER A 173 -4.43 -5.00 6.22
CA SER A 173 -5.06 -4.72 4.94
C SER A 173 -4.70 -5.79 3.90
N THR A 174 -5.53 -5.90 2.87
CA THR A 174 -5.28 -6.76 1.69
C THR A 174 -5.12 -5.88 0.46
N ILE A 175 -3.98 -6.00 -0.21
CA ILE A 175 -3.63 -5.24 -1.41
C ILE A 175 -3.41 -6.23 -2.56
N THR A 176 -4.18 -6.11 -3.64
CA THR A 176 -4.14 -7.08 -4.75
C THR A 176 -4.16 -6.36 -6.09
N ALA A 177 -3.08 -6.47 -6.84
CA ALA A 177 -3.06 -6.03 -8.23
C ALA A 177 -3.96 -6.90 -9.11
N THR A 178 -4.38 -6.34 -10.23
CA THR A 178 -5.22 -7.07 -11.19
C THR A 178 -4.40 -7.85 -12.18
N HIS A 179 -5.01 -8.91 -12.68
CA HIS A 179 -4.41 -9.76 -13.70
C HIS A 179 -4.42 -9.02 -15.03
N GLY A 180 -3.33 -9.16 -15.78
CA GLY A 180 -3.45 -8.93 -17.21
C GLY A 180 -4.22 -10.08 -17.85
N ASP A 181 -4.88 -9.81 -18.97
CA ASP A 181 -5.41 -10.85 -19.84
C ASP A 181 -5.11 -10.43 -21.29
N THR A 182 -4.48 -11.30 -22.05
CA THR A 182 -4.23 -11.02 -23.47
C THR A 182 -4.79 -12.17 -24.27
N ASP A 183 -5.93 -11.94 -24.92
CA ASP A 183 -6.45 -12.85 -25.93
C ASP A 183 -5.56 -12.76 -27.17
N CYS A 184 -4.70 -13.76 -27.34
CA CYS A 184 -3.75 -13.85 -28.44
C CYS A 184 -4.37 -14.23 -29.80
N ARG A 185 -5.70 -14.18 -29.97
CA ARG A 185 -6.36 -14.43 -31.26
C ARG A 185 -5.91 -13.52 -32.41
N TYR A 186 -5.25 -12.39 -32.14
CA TYR A 186 -4.88 -11.40 -33.17
C TYR A 186 -3.39 -11.37 -33.56
N VAL A 187 -2.61 -12.40 -33.21
CA VAL A 187 -1.17 -12.45 -33.51
C VAL A 187 -0.92 -12.95 -34.95
N HIS A 188 -1.27 -12.14 -35.95
CA HIS A 188 -1.01 -12.43 -37.38
C HIS A 188 0.15 -11.63 -37.98
N SER A 189 0.89 -10.83 -37.20
CA SER A 189 1.97 -9.98 -37.72
C SER A 189 3.34 -10.35 -37.15
N THR A 190 4.36 -10.30 -38.01
CA THR A 190 5.77 -10.68 -37.83
C THR A 190 6.56 -9.91 -36.76
N SER A 191 5.90 -9.22 -35.84
CA SER A 191 6.57 -8.48 -34.76
C SER A 191 6.79 -9.38 -33.54
N PRO A 192 7.92 -9.27 -32.83
CA PRO A 192 8.09 -9.92 -31.54
C PRO A 192 7.10 -9.29 -30.55
N HIS A 193 5.96 -9.95 -30.34
CA HIS A 193 4.91 -9.45 -29.47
C HIS A 193 5.28 -9.74 -28.01
N TRP A 194 5.44 -8.66 -27.24
CA TRP A 194 5.69 -8.69 -25.82
C TRP A 194 4.40 -9.05 -25.09
N VAL A 195 4.40 -10.16 -24.35
CA VAL A 195 3.36 -10.37 -23.35
C VAL A 195 3.75 -9.65 -22.08
N PRO A 196 2.88 -8.77 -21.56
CA PRO A 196 3.18 -8.04 -20.36
C PRO A 196 3.24 -9.00 -19.18
N ASP A 197 4.21 -8.77 -18.30
CA ASP A 197 4.22 -9.36 -16.98
C ASP A 197 3.03 -8.82 -16.17
N GLY A 198 2.65 -9.56 -15.13
CA GLY A 198 1.70 -9.05 -14.15
C GLY A 198 2.23 -7.75 -13.54
N LEU A 199 1.33 -6.83 -13.21
CA LEU A 199 1.72 -5.59 -12.55
C LEU A 199 1.90 -5.79 -11.04
N PRO A 200 2.72 -4.95 -10.38
CA PRO A 200 2.99 -5.14 -8.97
C PRO A 200 1.78 -4.78 -8.11
N GLY A 201 1.62 -5.42 -6.95
CA GLY A 201 0.59 -5.08 -5.97
C GLY A 201 0.66 -3.61 -5.57
N ILE A 202 1.87 -3.17 -5.19
CA ILE A 202 2.22 -1.78 -4.91
C ILE A 202 3.38 -1.38 -5.83
N ASP A 203 3.15 -0.39 -6.70
CA ASP A 203 4.19 0.28 -7.49
C ASP A 203 4.54 1.62 -6.85
N ALA A 204 5.67 1.68 -6.14
CA ALA A 204 6.09 2.84 -5.38
C ALA A 204 7.60 3.03 -5.44
N ALA A 205 8.21 2.91 -6.63
CA ALA A 205 9.63 3.18 -6.81
C ALA A 205 10.00 4.58 -6.24
N GLY A 206 11.08 4.68 -5.46
CA GLY A 206 11.42 5.90 -4.74
C GLY A 206 10.73 6.08 -3.39
N CYS A 207 9.95 5.10 -2.91
CA CYS A 207 9.22 5.17 -1.65
C CYS A 207 9.72 4.17 -0.61
N GLU A 208 9.33 4.39 0.64
CA GLU A 208 9.44 3.42 1.73
C GLU A 208 8.07 2.77 1.95
N VAL A 209 7.99 1.43 1.93
CA VAL A 209 6.74 0.69 2.15
C VAL A 209 6.86 -0.17 3.40
N THR A 210 6.01 0.07 4.38
CA THR A 210 5.90 -0.73 5.60
C THR A 210 4.58 -1.52 5.61
N VAL A 211 4.67 -2.83 5.83
CA VAL A 211 3.55 -3.75 5.78
C VAL A 211 3.41 -4.44 7.15
N ILE A 212 2.33 -4.14 7.86
CA ILE A 212 2.03 -4.67 9.20
C ILE A 212 0.81 -5.57 9.11
N SER A 213 0.94 -6.85 9.47
CA SER A 213 -0.22 -7.77 9.53
C SER A 213 -1.06 -7.82 8.25
N SER A 214 -0.43 -7.56 7.10
CA SER A 214 -1.13 -7.29 5.83
C SER A 214 -0.66 -8.24 4.73
N ALA A 215 -1.54 -8.46 3.75
CA ALA A 215 -1.24 -9.26 2.57
C ALA A 215 -1.10 -8.36 1.35
N VAL A 216 0.00 -8.51 0.61
CA VAL A 216 0.23 -7.80 -0.65
C VAL A 216 0.53 -8.82 -1.74
N THR A 217 -0.26 -8.83 -2.81
CA THR A 217 -0.13 -9.78 -3.92
C THR A 217 0.00 -9.06 -5.25
N GLY A 218 1.03 -9.42 -6.02
CA GLY A 218 1.20 -8.99 -7.41
C GLY A 218 0.12 -9.55 -8.34
N GLY A 219 -0.07 -8.90 -9.49
CA GLY A 219 -1.00 -9.33 -10.52
C GLY A 219 -0.47 -10.58 -11.23
N TRP A 220 -1.35 -11.41 -11.78
CA TRP A 220 -0.94 -12.60 -12.50
C TRP A 220 -0.41 -12.27 -13.89
N GLY A 221 0.50 -13.12 -14.36
CA GLY A 221 0.89 -13.15 -15.76
C GLY A 221 -0.22 -13.76 -16.63
N ASN A 222 -0.25 -13.36 -17.90
CA ASN A 222 -1.35 -13.71 -18.80
C ASN A 222 -1.31 -15.18 -19.20
N THR A 223 -2.47 -15.83 -19.28
CA THR A 223 -2.57 -17.19 -19.84
C THR A 223 -2.63 -17.13 -21.36
N TRP A 224 -1.82 -17.96 -22.02
CA TRP A 224 -1.74 -18.03 -23.48
C TRP A 224 -2.61 -19.15 -24.04
N CYS A 225 -3.26 -18.87 -25.16
CA CYS A 225 -3.99 -19.84 -25.99
C CYS A 225 -3.62 -19.64 -27.46
N LEU A 226 -2.43 -20.11 -27.89
CA LEU A 226 -2.02 -20.00 -29.29
C LEU A 226 -3.03 -20.74 -30.18
N ASN A 227 -3.79 -19.99 -30.98
CA ASN A 227 -4.71 -20.58 -31.95
C ASN A 227 -3.92 -20.86 -33.24
N TRP A 228 -3.53 -22.11 -33.45
CA TRP A 228 -2.66 -22.52 -34.57
C TRP A 228 -3.47 -22.65 -35.88
N TRP A 229 -4.08 -21.56 -36.34
CA TRP A 229 -4.80 -21.51 -37.61
C TRP A 229 -3.88 -20.91 -38.66
N GLY A 230 -3.22 -21.75 -39.47
CA GLY A 230 -2.62 -21.25 -40.70
C GLY A 230 -1.46 -22.04 -41.27
N PHE A 231 -0.76 -22.87 -40.49
CA PHE A 231 0.47 -23.48 -40.97
C PHE A 231 0.36 -24.94 -41.43
N GLY A 232 -0.82 -25.57 -41.36
CA GLY A 232 -1.06 -26.92 -41.91
C GLY A 232 -0.15 -28.03 -41.35
N GLN A 233 0.63 -27.72 -40.32
CA GLN A 233 1.57 -28.60 -39.66
C GLN A 233 1.16 -28.64 -38.19
N PRO A 234 0.98 -29.82 -37.57
CA PRO A 234 0.75 -29.91 -36.14
C PRO A 234 1.94 -29.28 -35.39
N PRO A 235 1.72 -28.62 -34.25
CA PRO A 235 2.81 -28.08 -33.44
C PRO A 235 3.78 -29.21 -33.07
N PRO A 236 5.09 -28.96 -33.00
CA PRO A 236 6.06 -29.97 -32.59
C PRO A 236 5.73 -30.45 -31.17
N LEU A 237 5.23 -31.69 -31.06
CA LEU A 237 4.74 -32.28 -29.80
C LEU A 237 5.83 -32.50 -28.74
N THR A 238 7.11 -32.32 -29.09
CA THR A 238 8.27 -32.68 -28.25
C THR A 238 9.34 -31.59 -28.15
N GLY A 239 9.03 -30.35 -28.55
CA GLY A 239 9.95 -29.22 -28.38
C GLY A 239 9.73 -28.46 -27.06
N PRO A 240 10.76 -27.79 -26.50
CA PRO A 240 10.54 -26.76 -25.48
C PRO A 240 9.54 -25.73 -26.04
N CYS A 241 8.71 -25.14 -25.17
CA CYS A 241 7.81 -24.08 -25.64
C CYS A 241 8.62 -23.06 -26.42
N PRO A 242 8.26 -22.73 -27.67
CA PRO A 242 8.94 -21.68 -28.43
C PRO A 242 8.85 -20.31 -27.72
N CYS A 243 8.04 -20.23 -26.65
CA CYS A 243 7.80 -19.07 -25.83
C CYS A 243 8.70 -18.91 -24.59
N ALA A 244 9.73 -19.74 -24.38
CA ALA A 244 10.55 -19.69 -23.15
C ALA A 244 11.28 -18.35 -22.91
N GLY A 245 11.33 -17.45 -23.90
CA GLY A 245 11.83 -16.07 -23.77
C GLY A 245 10.76 -14.99 -23.92
N ILE A 246 9.48 -15.34 -23.90
CA ILE A 246 8.38 -14.38 -24.04
C ILE A 246 7.74 -14.17 -22.66
N GLY A 247 7.45 -12.92 -22.30
CA GLY A 247 6.98 -12.50 -20.96
C GLY A 247 5.64 -13.13 -20.51
N GLY A 248 5.05 -12.55 -19.47
CA GLY A 248 3.93 -13.15 -18.75
C GLY A 248 4.36 -13.78 -17.43
N HIS A 249 5.45 -13.29 -16.85
CA HIS A 249 5.76 -13.53 -15.45
C HIS A 249 4.68 -12.94 -14.55
N GLY A 250 4.53 -13.48 -13.35
CA GLY A 250 3.73 -12.81 -12.34
C GLY A 250 4.34 -11.46 -11.96
N GLY A 251 3.50 -10.51 -11.55
CA GLY A 251 3.95 -9.22 -11.06
C GLY A 251 4.56 -9.30 -9.68
N ALA A 252 5.44 -8.36 -9.33
CA ALA A 252 5.99 -8.30 -7.99
C ALA A 252 4.90 -8.04 -6.93
N GLY A 253 5.08 -8.46 -5.68
CA GLY A 253 4.20 -7.99 -4.62
C GLY A 253 4.34 -6.47 -4.42
N ILE A 254 5.58 -6.01 -4.22
CA ILE A 254 5.92 -4.60 -3.99
C ILE A 254 7.14 -4.19 -4.82
N ILE A 255 7.08 -3.01 -5.44
CA ILE A 255 8.24 -2.30 -5.98
C ILE A 255 8.43 -1.02 -5.18
N ALA A 256 9.58 -0.86 -4.52
CA ALA A 256 9.88 0.28 -3.66
C ALA A 256 11.39 0.47 -3.49
N ASP A 257 11.87 1.54 -2.85
CA ASP A 257 13.29 1.65 -2.49
C ASP A 257 13.60 0.79 -1.26
N SER A 258 12.71 0.83 -0.26
CA SER A 258 12.82 0.07 0.98
C SER A 258 11.49 -0.59 1.31
N VAL A 259 11.54 -1.86 1.69
CA VAL A 259 10.38 -2.63 2.16
C VAL A 259 10.63 -3.12 3.59
N VAL A 260 9.69 -2.81 4.49
CA VAL A 260 9.69 -3.30 5.87
C VAL A 260 8.47 -4.19 6.07
N GLU A 261 8.67 -5.45 6.43
CA GLU A 261 7.58 -6.40 6.70
C GLU A 261 7.53 -6.76 8.18
N VAL A 262 6.37 -6.55 8.79
CA VAL A 262 6.08 -6.84 10.19
C VAL A 262 5.07 -8.00 10.24
N SER A 263 5.60 -9.21 10.34
CA SER A 263 4.75 -10.40 10.22
C SER A 263 4.01 -10.74 11.51
N SER A 264 2.70 -10.97 11.43
CA SER A 264 1.85 -11.35 12.57
C SER A 264 0.96 -12.58 12.32
N GLY A 265 1.15 -13.27 11.19
CA GLY A 265 0.47 -14.53 10.87
C GLY A 265 -0.61 -14.45 9.78
N LEU A 266 -1.20 -13.27 9.54
CA LEU A 266 -2.03 -12.99 8.35
C LEU A 266 -1.23 -12.43 7.17
N SER A 267 0.05 -12.15 7.41
CA SER A 267 0.91 -11.33 6.56
C SER A 267 1.72 -12.15 5.56
N GLY A 268 1.79 -11.66 4.34
CA GLY A 268 2.76 -12.12 3.36
C GLY A 268 2.78 -11.20 2.16
N ILE A 269 3.99 -10.81 1.77
CA ILE A 269 4.23 -10.19 0.48
C ILE A 269 4.49 -11.32 -0.52
N ARG A 270 3.70 -11.39 -1.59
CA ARG A 270 3.81 -12.43 -2.63
C ARG A 270 3.79 -11.79 -4.00
N GLY A 271 4.59 -12.32 -4.92
CA GLY A 271 4.37 -12.04 -6.33
C GLY A 271 3.08 -12.68 -6.81
N GLY A 272 2.58 -12.20 -7.94
CA GLY A 272 1.50 -12.86 -8.64
C GLY A 272 1.95 -14.18 -9.27
N SER A 273 0.98 -15.02 -9.62
CA SER A 273 1.28 -16.26 -10.33
C SER A 273 1.72 -15.97 -11.76
N GLY A 274 2.69 -16.73 -12.27
CA GLY A 274 3.04 -16.68 -13.69
C GLY A 274 1.92 -17.24 -14.56
N GLY A 275 1.81 -16.73 -15.78
CA GLY A 275 0.78 -17.15 -16.73
C GLY A 275 0.94 -18.60 -17.20
N SER A 276 -0.16 -19.32 -17.35
CA SER A 276 -0.12 -20.66 -17.96
C SER A 276 0.02 -20.56 -19.47
N VAL A 277 0.83 -21.42 -20.09
CA VAL A 277 0.99 -21.42 -21.54
C VAL A 277 0.28 -22.62 -22.13
N SER A 278 -0.71 -22.36 -22.99
CA SER A 278 -1.38 -23.39 -23.76
C SER A 278 -1.49 -23.03 -25.25
N ALA A 279 -1.61 -24.04 -26.10
CA ALA A 279 -2.03 -23.87 -27.49
C ALA A 279 -3.31 -24.64 -27.73
N TYR A 280 -4.20 -24.07 -28.53
CA TYR A 280 -5.42 -24.73 -28.99
C TYR A 280 -5.28 -25.07 -30.47
N ASP A 281 -5.27 -26.36 -30.77
CA ASP A 281 -5.39 -26.85 -32.14
C ASP A 281 -6.88 -27.04 -32.43
N ALA A 282 -7.46 -26.10 -33.18
CA ALA A 282 -8.87 -26.17 -33.51
C ALA A 282 -9.21 -27.21 -34.58
N SER A 283 -8.22 -27.68 -35.36
CA SER A 283 -8.45 -28.71 -36.37
C SER A 283 -8.85 -30.04 -35.73
N ILE A 284 -8.36 -30.30 -34.53
CA ILE A 284 -8.68 -31.48 -33.70
C ILE A 284 -9.36 -31.12 -32.38
N GLN A 285 -9.73 -29.85 -32.20
CA GLN A 285 -10.34 -29.29 -30.99
C GLN A 285 -9.61 -29.66 -29.68
N ARG A 286 -8.27 -29.62 -29.68
CA ARG A 286 -7.46 -30.08 -28.54
C ARG A 286 -6.57 -28.96 -27.99
N SER A 287 -6.54 -28.83 -26.67
CA SER A 287 -5.59 -27.98 -25.96
C SER A 287 -4.33 -28.73 -25.56
N TYR A 288 -3.18 -28.08 -25.71
CA TYR A 288 -1.87 -28.54 -25.30
C TYR A 288 -1.32 -27.58 -24.25
N SER A 289 -0.90 -28.08 -23.09
CA SER A 289 -0.24 -27.28 -22.05
C SER A 289 1.27 -27.37 -22.24
N PHE A 290 1.95 -26.22 -22.22
CA PHE A 290 3.39 -26.08 -22.36
C PHE A 290 4.07 -25.69 -21.04
N GLY A 291 3.31 -25.59 -19.95
CA GLY A 291 3.81 -25.24 -18.61
C GLY A 291 3.27 -23.91 -18.11
N GLN A 292 3.93 -23.37 -17.09
CA GLN A 292 3.61 -22.11 -16.44
C GLN A 292 4.84 -21.20 -16.47
N GLN A 293 4.64 -19.92 -16.76
CA GLN A 293 5.69 -18.91 -16.58
C GLN A 293 6.04 -18.80 -15.08
N PRO A 294 7.25 -18.30 -14.76
CA PRO A 294 7.63 -18.03 -13.38
C PRO A 294 6.66 -17.07 -12.67
N ASP A 295 6.40 -17.35 -11.40
CA ASP A 295 5.74 -16.41 -10.50
C ASP A 295 6.59 -15.15 -10.33
N GLY A 296 5.93 -14.05 -9.99
CA GLY A 296 6.60 -12.80 -9.67
C GLY A 296 7.39 -12.90 -8.36
N PRO A 297 8.43 -12.07 -8.18
CA PRO A 297 9.09 -11.97 -6.88
C PRO A 297 8.14 -11.37 -5.83
N ALA A 298 8.36 -11.67 -4.55
CA ALA A 298 7.64 -11.01 -3.48
C ALA A 298 7.85 -9.48 -3.53
N TRP A 299 9.09 -9.05 -3.74
CA TRP A 299 9.42 -7.62 -3.80
C TRP A 299 10.59 -7.35 -4.73
N ILE A 300 10.68 -6.10 -5.19
CA ILE A 300 11.83 -5.52 -5.89
C ILE A 300 12.17 -4.22 -5.16
N ALA A 301 13.26 -4.24 -4.39
CA ALA A 301 13.67 -3.13 -3.55
C ALA A 301 15.18 -3.10 -3.34
N ALA A 302 15.72 -1.91 -3.05
CA ALA A 302 17.13 -1.75 -2.71
C ALA A 302 17.44 -2.34 -1.33
N SER A 303 16.50 -2.21 -0.39
CA SER A 303 16.55 -2.85 0.93
C SER A 303 15.24 -3.56 1.29
N TYR A 304 15.37 -4.67 2.01
CA TYR A 304 14.25 -5.41 2.60
C TYR A 304 14.58 -5.76 4.05
N HIS A 305 13.66 -5.44 4.95
CA HIS A 305 13.78 -5.68 6.37
C HIS A 305 12.57 -6.46 6.86
N GLN A 306 12.78 -7.73 7.25
CA GLN A 306 11.75 -8.52 7.90
C GLN A 306 11.92 -8.45 9.42
N ILE A 307 10.87 -8.04 10.11
CA ILE A 307 10.83 -8.06 11.58
C ILE A 307 10.36 -9.44 12.02
N PRO A 308 11.17 -10.18 12.81
CA PRO A 308 10.82 -11.52 13.23
C PRO A 308 9.48 -11.59 13.96
N SER A 309 8.67 -12.59 13.61
CA SER A 309 7.52 -13.00 14.40
C SER A 309 7.98 -13.40 15.81
N GLY A 310 7.54 -12.68 16.85
CA GLY A 310 8.03 -12.86 18.23
C GLY A 310 7.90 -11.60 19.08
N VAL A 311 7.74 -10.45 18.42
CA VAL A 311 7.25 -9.23 19.02
C VAL A 311 5.73 -9.28 19.04
N SER A 312 5.17 -9.98 20.03
CA SER A 312 3.73 -10.02 20.26
C SER A 312 3.35 -8.98 21.31
N SER A 313 2.41 -8.09 21.00
CA SER A 313 1.76 -7.34 22.08
C SER A 313 0.79 -8.25 22.84
N ALA A 314 0.89 -8.29 24.16
CA ALA A 314 -0.01 -9.10 24.98
C ALA A 314 -1.49 -8.62 24.95
N THR A 315 -1.80 -7.44 24.42
CA THR A 315 -3.15 -6.82 24.43
C THR A 315 -3.39 -5.88 23.24
N ARG A 316 -4.67 -5.58 22.91
CA ARG A 316 -5.07 -4.48 22.00
C ARG A 316 -4.64 -3.14 22.60
N TRP A 317 -4.18 -2.22 21.74
CA TRP A 317 -3.57 -0.96 22.17
C TRP A 317 -4.63 0.11 22.26
N HIS A 318 -4.60 0.89 23.33
CA HIS A 318 -5.37 2.11 23.46
C HIS A 318 -4.54 3.13 24.23
N LEU A 319 -4.90 4.40 24.12
CA LEU A 319 -4.29 5.46 24.92
C LEU A 319 -4.38 5.13 26.42
N GLY A 320 -3.29 5.37 27.16
CA GLY A 320 -3.17 5.03 28.57
C GLY A 320 -2.89 3.55 28.89
N SER A 321 -2.78 2.68 27.87
CA SER A 321 -2.35 1.29 28.06
C SER A 321 -0.84 1.18 28.33
N THR A 322 -0.37 0.01 28.77
CA THR A 322 1.06 -0.31 28.85
C THR A 322 1.31 -1.51 27.96
N PHE A 323 2.23 -1.41 27.01
CA PHE A 323 2.56 -2.54 26.15
C PHE A 323 3.83 -3.22 26.61
N LEU A 324 3.87 -4.52 26.36
CA LEU A 324 4.99 -5.38 26.70
C LEU A 324 5.76 -5.71 25.42
N VAL A 325 7.04 -5.33 25.38
CA VAL A 325 7.98 -5.76 24.34
C VAL A 325 8.77 -6.94 24.88
N THR A 326 8.45 -8.14 24.39
CA THR A 326 9.26 -9.33 24.63
C THR A 326 10.28 -9.45 23.51
N THR A 327 11.57 -9.44 23.87
CA THR A 327 12.64 -9.74 22.92
C THR A 327 12.79 -11.26 22.79
N PRO A 328 12.85 -11.82 21.57
CA PRO A 328 13.13 -13.23 21.39
C PRO A 328 14.61 -13.50 21.74
N GLY A 329 14.85 -14.11 22.91
CA GLY A 329 16.16 -14.59 23.34
C GLY A 329 16.71 -13.90 24.59
N ASN A 330 17.69 -14.54 25.25
CA ASN A 330 18.32 -14.03 26.47
C ASN A 330 19.44 -12.98 26.22
N ALA A 331 19.55 -12.44 24.99
CA ALA A 331 20.61 -11.51 24.64
C ALA A 331 20.24 -10.09 25.11
N PRO A 332 21.10 -9.42 25.90
CA PRO A 332 20.89 -8.02 26.25
C PRO A 332 20.96 -7.18 24.98
N GLY A 333 19.97 -6.31 24.81
CA GLY A 333 19.93 -5.38 23.69
C GLY A 333 19.52 -3.98 24.10
N ILE A 334 19.67 -3.04 23.16
CA ILE A 334 19.21 -1.64 23.30
C ILE A 334 17.90 -1.51 22.53
N LEU A 335 16.87 -0.94 23.15
CA LEU A 335 15.58 -0.65 22.52
C LEU A 335 15.44 0.85 22.22
N LEU A 336 15.40 1.26 20.95
CA LEU A 336 15.32 2.68 20.56
C LEU A 336 13.90 3.07 20.14
N PHE A 337 13.30 4.11 20.72
CA PHE A 337 11.95 4.60 20.38
C PHE A 337 11.96 5.90 19.54
N GLY A 338 11.18 5.97 18.47
CA GLY A 338 11.00 7.20 17.66
C GLY A 338 9.76 7.22 16.75
N ASP A 339 9.35 8.41 16.31
CA ASP A 339 8.18 8.70 15.42
C ASP A 339 8.50 8.44 13.92
N LEU A 340 9.78 8.42 13.54
CA LEU A 340 10.21 8.23 12.17
C LEU A 340 11.55 7.50 12.17
N ALA A 341 11.54 6.16 12.11
CA ALA A 341 12.79 5.44 11.97
C ALA A 341 13.29 5.51 10.52
N ARG A 342 13.98 6.59 10.15
CA ARG A 342 14.80 6.56 8.94
C ARG A 342 16.06 5.77 9.25
N VAL A 343 16.27 4.66 8.55
CA VAL A 343 17.57 3.99 8.55
C VAL A 343 18.54 4.90 7.78
N VAL A 344 19.39 5.61 8.50
CA VAL A 344 20.51 6.35 7.91
C VAL A 344 21.69 5.39 7.83
N GLU A 345 22.01 4.92 6.63
CA GLU A 345 23.25 4.18 6.39
C GLU A 345 24.45 5.13 6.50
N TRP A 346 25.30 4.92 7.50
CA TRP A 346 26.62 5.57 7.54
C TRP A 346 27.64 4.79 6.68
N PRO A 347 28.66 5.46 6.14
CA PRO A 347 29.69 4.84 5.29
C PRO A 347 30.54 3.74 5.98
N PHE A 348 30.33 3.48 7.27
CA PHE A 348 31.00 2.44 8.04
C PHE A 348 30.12 1.21 8.32
N GLY A 349 28.97 1.06 7.64
CA GLY A 349 28.08 -0.09 7.80
C GLY A 349 27.26 -0.08 9.09
N LEU A 350 27.15 1.07 9.77
CA LEU A 350 26.31 1.27 10.94
C LEU A 350 25.05 2.06 10.54
N SER A 351 23.88 1.49 10.77
CA SER A 351 22.61 2.17 10.58
C SER A 351 22.26 2.99 11.81
N TRP A 352 22.00 4.29 11.66
CA TRP A 352 21.51 5.16 12.73
C TRP A 352 20.07 5.58 12.46
N ILE A 353 19.25 5.74 13.50
CA ILE A 353 17.93 6.36 13.39
C ILE A 353 18.07 7.88 13.61
N ASP A 354 17.59 8.68 12.66
CA ASP A 354 17.34 10.11 12.88
C ASP A 354 16.04 10.26 13.69
N ILE A 355 16.19 10.50 15.00
CA ILE A 355 15.06 10.66 15.92
C ILE A 355 14.84 12.16 16.11
N ALA A 356 14.01 12.78 15.27
CA ALA A 356 13.79 14.23 15.28
C ALA A 356 13.17 14.78 16.60
N SER A 357 12.71 13.93 17.53
CA SER A 357 12.05 14.37 18.78
C SER A 357 11.94 13.35 19.93
N GLY A 358 12.59 12.18 19.83
CA GLY A 358 12.30 11.04 20.72
C GLY A 358 13.19 10.95 21.96
N ARG A 359 12.57 10.55 23.09
CA ARG A 359 13.25 10.23 24.35
C ARG A 359 13.93 8.86 24.24
N PHE A 360 15.19 8.81 24.64
CA PHE A 360 16.02 7.61 24.61
C PHE A 360 15.79 6.75 25.86
N PHE A 361 15.57 5.45 25.70
CA PHE A 361 15.56 4.50 26.81
C PHE A 361 16.56 3.39 26.54
N ILE A 362 17.73 3.42 27.20
CA ILE A 362 18.61 2.25 27.25
C ILE A 362 18.07 1.34 28.32
N VAL A 363 17.52 0.19 27.93
CA VAL A 363 17.13 -0.84 28.88
C VAL A 363 17.99 -2.08 28.61
N PRO A 364 18.94 -2.44 29.49
CA PRO A 364 19.62 -3.72 29.36
C PRO A 364 18.61 -4.81 29.70
N THR A 365 18.06 -5.52 28.71
CA THR A 365 17.07 -6.56 28.99
C THR A 365 17.52 -7.97 28.67
N VAL A 366 17.45 -8.81 29.70
CA VAL A 366 16.89 -10.16 29.59
C VAL A 366 15.42 -10.04 30.02
N GLY A 367 14.46 -10.29 29.14
CA GLY A 367 13.03 -10.28 29.47
C GLY A 367 12.18 -9.22 28.75
N ALA A 368 11.08 -8.81 29.38
CA ALA A 368 10.00 -8.06 28.77
C ALA A 368 9.98 -6.59 29.24
N ILE A 369 9.98 -5.64 28.30
CA ILE A 369 9.98 -4.20 28.60
C ILE A 369 8.53 -3.71 28.61
N GLN A 370 8.13 -3.07 29.70
CA GLN A 370 6.85 -2.35 29.76
C GLN A 370 7.04 -0.91 29.28
N VAL A 371 6.27 -0.52 28.28
CA VAL A 371 6.30 0.81 27.71
C VAL A 371 4.91 1.42 27.86
N PRO A 372 4.74 2.45 28.71
CA PRO A 372 3.45 3.11 28.87
C PRO A 372 3.12 3.94 27.61
N VAL A 373 1.91 3.80 27.10
CA VAL A 373 1.34 4.67 26.06
C VAL A 373 0.71 5.87 26.76
N PRO A 374 1.15 7.11 26.48
CA PRO A 374 0.51 8.29 27.04
C PRO A 374 -1.00 8.31 26.77
N ASN A 375 -1.80 8.75 27.75
CA ASN A 375 -3.24 8.92 27.56
C ASN A 375 -3.56 10.28 26.94
N ASP A 376 -3.06 10.53 25.73
CA ASP A 376 -3.17 11.82 25.05
C ASP A 376 -3.49 11.60 23.56
N ALA A 377 -4.54 12.27 23.07
CA ALA A 377 -5.06 12.14 21.70
C ALA A 377 -4.03 12.54 20.63
N LEU A 378 -3.01 13.32 20.99
CA LEU A 378 -1.89 13.64 20.09
C LEU A 378 -1.08 12.40 19.69
N PHE A 379 -1.17 11.29 20.43
CA PHE A 379 -0.51 10.03 20.11
C PHE A 379 -1.36 9.10 19.23
N LEU A 380 -2.59 9.50 18.87
CA LEU A 380 -3.40 8.75 17.91
C LEU A 380 -2.74 8.77 16.53
N GLY A 381 -2.56 7.60 15.93
CA GLY A 381 -1.87 7.46 14.65
C GLY A 381 -0.35 7.67 14.73
N VAL A 382 0.23 7.90 15.92
CA VAL A 382 1.69 7.92 16.09
C VAL A 382 2.22 6.51 15.92
N THR A 383 3.26 6.42 15.11
CA THR A 383 3.98 5.18 14.86
C THR A 383 5.15 5.13 15.83
N ILE A 384 5.13 4.17 16.76
CA ILE A 384 6.28 3.94 17.63
C ILE A 384 7.15 2.89 16.96
N VAL A 385 8.39 3.28 16.64
CA VAL A 385 9.39 2.33 16.15
C VAL A 385 10.33 1.94 17.28
N ALA A 386 10.47 0.64 17.57
CA ALA A 386 11.40 0.12 18.59
C ALA A 386 12.52 -0.73 17.95
N GLN A 387 13.80 -0.33 17.99
CA GLN A 387 14.89 -1.18 17.44
C GLN A 387 15.64 -1.96 18.51
N SER A 388 15.83 -3.27 18.33
CA SER A 388 16.72 -4.09 19.19
C SER A 388 18.10 -4.27 18.55
N LEU A 389 19.15 -3.83 19.26
CA LEU A 389 20.54 -4.18 18.95
C LEU A 389 20.98 -5.38 19.78
N ASP A 390 21.54 -6.43 19.17
CA ASP A 390 22.20 -7.50 19.93
C ASP A 390 23.68 -7.18 20.21
N GLN A 391 24.36 -8.01 21.01
CA GLN A 391 25.79 -7.85 21.34
C GLN A 391 26.72 -7.95 20.12
N SER A 392 26.25 -8.44 18.97
CA SER A 392 27.03 -8.45 17.73
C SER A 392 26.90 -7.16 16.93
N ILE A 393 26.20 -6.14 17.46
CA ILE A 393 25.95 -4.84 16.81
C ILE A 393 25.14 -5.00 15.51
N LEU A 394 24.56 -6.18 15.28
CA LEU A 394 23.65 -6.40 14.17
C LEU A 394 22.29 -5.80 14.54
N LEU A 395 21.88 -4.76 13.81
CA LEU A 395 20.51 -4.24 13.86
C LEU A 395 19.58 -5.37 13.44
N ARG A 396 18.72 -5.84 14.36
CA ARG A 396 17.83 -6.95 14.05
C ARG A 396 16.43 -6.56 13.58
N ALA A 397 15.96 -5.34 13.82
CA ALA A 397 14.74 -4.81 13.21
C ALA A 397 14.28 -3.49 13.85
N PRO A 398 13.66 -2.55 13.10
CA PRO A 398 12.68 -1.61 13.64
C PRO A 398 11.41 -2.36 14.05
N MET A 399 10.76 -2.06 15.18
CA MET A 399 9.44 -2.59 15.55
C MET A 399 8.42 -1.49 15.33
N VAL A 400 7.66 -1.53 14.24
CA VAL A 400 6.72 -0.47 13.89
C VAL A 400 5.31 -0.86 14.34
N ARG A 401 4.63 -0.03 15.15
CA ARG A 401 3.19 -0.14 15.32
C ARG A 401 2.50 1.20 15.55
N VAL A 402 1.33 1.33 14.95
CA VAL A 402 0.41 2.46 15.06
C VAL A 402 -0.54 2.24 16.24
N ILE A 403 -0.79 3.30 17.00
CA ILE A 403 -1.83 3.31 18.03
C ILE A 403 -3.17 3.63 17.35
N GLU A 404 -4.15 2.70 17.43
CA GLU A 404 -5.55 2.91 17.02
C GLU A 404 -6.24 3.97 17.92
N PRO A 405 -7.29 4.66 17.43
CA PRO A 405 -8.19 5.49 18.23
C PRO A 405 -8.73 4.83 19.51
#